data_AF-A0A935EIS7-F1
#
_entry.id   AF-A0A935EIS7-F1
#
_cell.length_a   1.000
_cell.length_b   1.000
_cell.length_c   1.000
_cell.angle_alpha   90.00
_cell.angle_beta   90.00
_cell.angle_gamma   90.00
#
_symmetry.space_group_name_H-M   'P 1'
#
loop_
_entity.id
_entity.type
_entity.pdbx_description
1 polymer ?
#
loop_
_entity_poly.entity_id
_entity_poly.type
_entity_poly.pdbx_seq_one_letter_code
_entity_poly.pdbx_strand_id
1 'polypeptide(L)'
;MKKFILLFFVVSIIASCGGKAGVNSADATGMKTLERPKRIADMMAARGEQDAAAPTLKIIEPAADATINGATVKVKLEISGDLKGYKPHMDMETKMGNHVHVILDNQPYEAYYNLDSEFELRNVADGEHTLRVFPSRPWHESYKNEGAFQMVKFTVNNGGGDAAKPTTTANGNTMATPEGKDMKMSLAGKVDATKPLLTFSRPKGEYKDADADAIMIDFWLANAKLTGDGGEYRVKYTVDNGEAKFIEKWEPIWLTGWTAGRHVLSLELVDKDGKPVDNGGYNTTVRDFMVTK
;
A
#
# COMPACT_ATOMS: atom_id res chain seq x y z
N MET A 1 -56.92 53.94 -2.44
CA MET A 1 -55.70 53.21 -2.09
C MET A 1 -55.98 51.72 -2.03
N LYS A 2 -55.60 50.96 -3.06
CA LYS A 2 -55.30 49.51 -3.01
C LYS A 2 -54.57 49.19 -4.31
N LYS A 3 -53.33 48.74 -4.17
CA LYS A 3 -52.27 48.67 -5.18
C LYS A 3 -52.48 47.47 -6.13
N PHE A 4 -52.28 47.72 -7.43
CA PHE A 4 -52.03 46.69 -8.44
C PHE A 4 -50.67 46.04 -8.17
N ILE A 5 -50.59 44.70 -8.14
CA ILE A 5 -49.34 43.95 -8.19
C ILE A 5 -49.29 43.23 -9.54
N LEU A 6 -48.35 43.68 -10.37
CA LEU A 6 -48.01 43.15 -11.67
C LEU A 6 -47.05 41.97 -11.47
N LEU A 7 -47.45 40.77 -11.92
CA LEU A 7 -46.67 39.54 -11.83
C LEU A 7 -45.73 39.45 -13.04
N PHE A 8 -44.42 39.62 -12.83
CA PHE A 8 -43.40 39.38 -13.85
C PHE A 8 -42.97 37.90 -13.80
N PHE A 9 -43.32 37.12 -14.82
CA PHE A 9 -42.72 35.81 -15.10
C PHE A 9 -41.44 36.03 -15.91
N VAL A 10 -40.28 35.74 -15.30
CA VAL A 10 -39.00 35.66 -16.02
C VAL A 10 -38.73 34.20 -16.32
N VAL A 11 -38.82 33.82 -17.59
CA VAL A 11 -38.36 32.52 -18.11
C VAL A 11 -36.90 32.68 -18.52
N SER A 12 -35.97 32.10 -17.75
CA SER A 12 -34.56 31.98 -18.15
C SER A 12 -34.31 30.60 -18.75
N ILE A 13 -34.11 30.58 -20.06
CA ILE A 13 -33.57 29.44 -20.81
C ILE A 13 -32.04 29.53 -20.67
N ILE A 14 -31.42 28.54 -20.04
CA ILE A 14 -29.95 28.38 -20.04
C ILE A 14 -29.63 27.18 -20.93
N ALA A 15 -29.08 27.46 -22.11
CA ALA A 15 -28.43 26.49 -22.95
C ALA A 15 -27.06 26.13 -22.34
N SER A 16 -26.81 24.83 -22.13
CA SER A 16 -25.49 24.33 -21.72
C SER A 16 -24.89 23.51 -22.87
N CYS A 17 -23.86 24.07 -23.50
CA CYS A 17 -22.93 23.36 -24.36
C CYS A 17 -21.53 23.47 -23.75
N GLY A 18 -20.79 22.36 -23.74
CA GLY A 18 -19.32 22.39 -23.78
C GLY A 18 -18.57 21.82 -22.57
N GLY A 19 -17.90 20.68 -22.81
CA GLY A 19 -16.57 20.37 -22.27
C GLY A 19 -16.45 19.97 -20.80
N LYS A 20 -16.40 18.66 -20.52
CA LYS A 20 -15.85 18.15 -19.25
C LYS A 20 -14.31 18.20 -19.33
N ALA A 21 -13.73 19.28 -18.81
CA ALA A 21 -12.37 19.26 -18.28
C ALA A 21 -12.38 18.58 -16.90
N GLY A 22 -11.40 17.71 -16.64
CA GLY A 22 -11.26 16.99 -15.38
C GLY A 22 -11.21 17.94 -14.18
N VAL A 23 -12.10 17.73 -13.21
CA VAL A 23 -12.17 18.55 -12.01
C VAL A 23 -11.14 18.05 -11.00
N ASN A 24 -10.01 18.77 -10.93
CA ASN A 24 -9.07 18.71 -9.81
C ASN A 24 -9.60 19.62 -8.69
N SER A 25 -10.38 19.08 -7.74
CA SER A 25 -10.68 19.80 -6.50
C SER A 25 -9.58 19.53 -5.47
N ALA A 26 -8.95 20.60 -4.98
CA ALA A 26 -8.06 20.54 -3.82
C ALA A 26 -8.91 20.45 -2.54
N ASP A 27 -8.47 19.65 -1.59
CA ASP A 27 -9.12 19.59 -0.27
C ASP A 27 -8.54 20.65 0.67
N ALA A 28 -9.12 20.77 1.87
CA ALA A 28 -8.66 21.69 2.91
C ALA A 28 -7.18 21.53 3.31
N THR A 29 -6.54 20.39 3.00
CA THR A 29 -5.10 20.14 3.16
C THR A 29 -4.25 20.64 1.97
N GLY A 30 -4.87 21.17 0.91
CA GLY A 30 -4.21 21.57 -0.33
C GLY A 30 -3.82 20.39 -1.24
N MET A 31 -4.03 19.15 -0.81
CA MET A 31 -3.62 17.97 -1.56
C MET A 31 -4.53 17.64 -2.73
N LYS A 32 -3.88 17.21 -3.82
CA LYS A 32 -4.52 16.87 -5.09
C LYS A 32 -4.08 15.50 -5.55
N THR A 33 -5.01 14.73 -6.11
CA THR A 33 -4.67 13.57 -6.91
C THR A 33 -4.01 14.03 -8.20
N LEU A 34 -3.04 13.27 -8.68
CA LEU A 34 -2.46 13.46 -10.02
C LEU A 34 -2.45 12.16 -10.79
N GLU A 35 -2.43 12.31 -12.11
CA GLU A 35 -2.02 11.23 -13.00
C GLU A 35 -0.61 10.76 -12.64
N ARG A 36 -0.29 9.54 -13.06
CA ARG A 36 1.04 8.94 -12.87
C ARG A 36 2.15 9.95 -13.23
N PRO A 37 3.11 10.23 -12.33
CA PRO A 37 4.17 11.19 -12.60
C PRO A 37 4.96 10.83 -13.85
N LYS A 38 5.35 11.82 -14.65
CA LYS A 38 6.11 11.62 -15.90
C LYS A 38 7.36 10.75 -15.69
N ARG A 39 8.12 10.98 -14.61
CA ARG A 39 9.30 10.17 -14.28
C ARG A 39 8.99 8.68 -14.17
N ILE A 40 7.84 8.34 -13.59
CA ILE A 40 7.39 6.95 -13.44
C ILE A 40 6.90 6.39 -14.77
N ALA A 41 6.19 7.18 -15.58
CA ALA A 41 5.79 6.78 -16.92
C ALA A 41 7.00 6.51 -17.83
N ASP A 42 8.03 7.37 -17.77
CA ASP A 42 9.27 7.20 -18.53
C ASP A 42 10.03 5.93 -18.05
N MET A 43 10.07 5.67 -16.74
CA MET A 43 10.63 4.43 -16.18
C MET A 43 9.87 3.18 -16.64
N MET A 44 8.53 3.23 -16.72
CA MET A 44 7.70 2.16 -17.26
C MET A 44 7.99 1.90 -18.75
N ALA A 45 8.16 2.96 -19.54
CA ALA A 45 8.52 2.80 -20.95
C ALA A 45 9.91 2.18 -21.13
N ALA A 46 10.89 2.59 -20.32
CA ALA A 46 12.28 2.14 -20.42
C ALA A 46 12.46 0.64 -20.10
N ARG A 47 11.56 0.05 -19.31
CA ARG A 47 11.62 -1.35 -18.89
C ARG A 47 10.87 -2.33 -19.80
N GLY A 48 10.41 -1.87 -20.96
CA GLY A 48 9.83 -2.71 -22.01
C GLY A 48 8.58 -3.45 -21.56
N GLU A 49 8.51 -4.76 -21.81
CA GLU A 49 7.32 -5.57 -21.54
C GLU A 49 7.13 -5.97 -20.07
N GLN A 50 8.08 -5.64 -19.18
CA GLN A 50 8.03 -6.09 -17.80
C GLN A 50 6.77 -5.58 -17.06
N ASP A 51 6.19 -4.45 -17.46
CA ASP A 51 4.95 -3.93 -16.87
C ASP A 51 3.71 -4.78 -17.20
N ALA A 52 3.77 -5.55 -18.29
CA ALA A 52 2.73 -6.48 -18.71
C ALA A 52 2.97 -7.90 -18.18
N ALA A 53 3.94 -8.08 -17.28
CA ALA A 53 4.20 -9.35 -16.60
C ALA A 53 3.06 -9.72 -15.65
N ALA A 54 2.85 -11.02 -15.46
CA ALA A 54 1.92 -11.62 -14.50
C ALA A 54 2.70 -12.57 -13.56
N PRO A 55 3.56 -12.04 -12.67
CA PRO A 55 4.31 -12.87 -11.73
C PRO A 55 3.39 -13.61 -10.76
N THR A 56 3.71 -14.88 -10.50
CA THR A 56 3.09 -15.70 -9.46
C THR A 56 4.12 -16.00 -8.38
N LEU A 57 3.78 -15.74 -7.12
CA LEU A 57 4.62 -16.07 -5.98
C LEU A 57 4.15 -17.34 -5.28
N LYS A 58 5.09 -18.01 -4.63
CA LYS A 58 4.83 -19.06 -3.65
C LYS A 58 5.74 -18.87 -2.44
N ILE A 59 5.17 -18.89 -1.25
CA ILE A 59 5.94 -18.91 -0.01
C ILE A 59 6.36 -20.37 0.25
N ILE A 60 7.67 -20.63 0.21
CA ILE A 60 8.27 -21.93 0.52
C ILE A 60 8.57 -22.03 2.01
N GLU A 61 9.11 -20.95 2.58
CA GLU A 61 9.35 -20.81 4.01
C GLU A 61 8.89 -19.42 4.48
N PRO A 62 8.25 -19.30 5.65
CA PRO A 62 7.75 -20.40 6.47
C PRO A 62 6.59 -21.13 5.77
N ALA A 63 6.47 -22.44 6.00
CA ALA A 63 5.30 -23.18 5.52
C ALA A 63 4.03 -22.71 6.25
N ALA A 64 2.87 -22.85 5.59
CA ALA A 64 1.60 -22.54 6.22
C ALA A 64 1.40 -23.36 7.51
N ASP A 65 0.96 -22.68 8.57
CA ASP A 65 0.72 -23.19 9.92
C ASP A 65 1.96 -23.81 10.60
N ALA A 66 3.16 -23.52 10.09
CA ALA A 66 4.40 -23.97 10.71
C ALA A 66 4.56 -23.39 12.12
N THR A 67 5.16 -24.19 13.00
CA THR A 67 5.67 -23.72 14.30
C THR A 67 7.18 -23.59 14.23
N ILE A 68 7.68 -22.41 14.55
CA ILE A 68 9.10 -22.04 14.50
C ILE A 68 9.58 -21.85 15.93
N ASN A 69 10.69 -22.51 16.27
CA ASN A 69 11.35 -22.30 17.56
C ASN A 69 12.47 -21.27 17.38
N GLY A 70 12.41 -20.16 18.12
CA GLY A 70 13.38 -19.06 17.98
C GLY A 70 12.78 -17.80 17.33
N ALA A 71 13.29 -16.62 17.68
CA ALA A 71 12.84 -15.32 17.14
C ALA A 71 13.36 -15.01 15.72
N THR A 72 13.89 -16.01 15.01
CA THR A 72 14.39 -15.87 13.64
C THR A 72 13.55 -16.73 12.71
N VAL A 73 12.93 -16.10 11.71
CA VAL A 73 12.03 -16.71 10.73
C VAL A 73 12.66 -16.57 9.36
N LYS A 74 13.00 -17.70 8.74
CA LYS A 74 13.48 -17.72 7.36
C LYS A 74 12.33 -17.50 6.39
N VAL A 75 12.54 -16.62 5.43
CA VAL A 75 11.62 -16.35 4.33
C VAL A 75 12.26 -16.83 3.03
N LYS A 76 11.64 -17.80 2.38
CA LYS A 76 12.05 -18.32 1.08
C LYS A 76 10.87 -18.28 0.13
N LEU A 77 11.06 -17.65 -1.02
CA LEU A 77 10.02 -17.47 -2.02
C LEU A 77 10.43 -18.13 -3.33
N GLU A 78 9.45 -18.63 -4.06
CA GLU A 78 9.59 -19.01 -5.46
C GLU A 78 8.75 -18.06 -6.31
N ILE A 79 9.26 -17.70 -7.48
CA ILE A 79 8.56 -16.87 -8.44
C ILE A 79 8.45 -17.58 -9.79
N SER A 80 7.28 -17.49 -10.40
CA SER A 80 6.94 -18.12 -11.68
C SER A 80 5.91 -17.26 -12.43
N GLY A 81 5.26 -17.81 -13.46
CA GLY A 81 4.27 -17.12 -14.29
C GLY A 81 4.85 -16.51 -15.56
N ASP A 82 4.07 -15.66 -16.22
CA ASP A 82 4.53 -14.92 -17.41
C ASP A 82 5.34 -13.69 -16.96
N LEU A 83 6.65 -13.86 -16.84
CA LEU A 83 7.50 -12.84 -16.24
C LEU A 83 7.86 -11.69 -17.18
N LYS A 84 7.86 -11.87 -18.50
CA LYS A 84 8.24 -10.82 -19.47
C LYS A 84 9.51 -10.03 -19.08
N GLY A 85 10.51 -10.72 -18.55
CA GLY A 85 11.77 -10.13 -18.07
C GLY A 85 11.73 -9.58 -16.63
N TYR A 86 10.60 -9.63 -15.94
CA TYR A 86 10.52 -9.37 -14.51
C TYR A 86 11.38 -10.39 -13.76
N LYS A 87 12.31 -9.87 -12.96
CA LYS A 87 13.11 -10.64 -12.01
C LYS A 87 13.46 -9.75 -10.84
N PRO A 88 13.24 -10.18 -9.57
CA PRO A 88 13.75 -9.47 -8.41
C PRO A 88 15.27 -9.32 -8.51
N HIS A 89 15.73 -8.08 -8.49
CA HIS A 89 17.14 -7.72 -8.53
C HIS A 89 17.29 -6.23 -8.22
N MET A 90 18.25 -5.87 -7.36
CA MET A 90 18.62 -4.47 -7.13
C MET A 90 19.79 -4.09 -8.03
N ASP A 91 19.61 -3.04 -8.82
CA ASP A 91 20.70 -2.37 -9.50
C ASP A 91 21.54 -1.58 -8.48
N MET A 92 22.85 -1.86 -8.45
CA MET A 92 23.73 -1.32 -7.42
C MET A 92 24.13 0.14 -7.63
N GLU A 93 23.95 0.68 -8.84
CA GLU A 93 24.25 2.08 -9.16
C GLU A 93 23.08 2.97 -8.76
N THR A 94 21.88 2.61 -9.21
CA THR A 94 20.65 3.36 -8.98
C THR A 94 20.01 3.06 -7.62
N LYS A 95 20.36 1.94 -6.98
CA LYS A 95 19.67 1.39 -5.80
C LYS A 95 18.19 1.10 -6.02
N MET A 96 17.79 0.93 -7.28
CA MET A 96 16.43 0.61 -7.67
C MET A 96 16.35 -0.81 -8.23
N GLY A 97 15.18 -1.40 -8.24
CA GLY A 97 15.03 -2.73 -8.82
C GLY A 97 13.69 -3.38 -8.56
N ASN A 98 13.32 -4.35 -9.39
CA ASN A 98 12.19 -5.21 -9.07
C ASN A 98 12.47 -5.93 -7.75
N HIS A 99 11.46 -6.10 -6.92
CA HIS A 99 11.61 -6.74 -5.62
C HIS A 99 10.28 -7.29 -5.13
N VAL A 100 10.31 -8.11 -4.09
CA VAL A 100 9.10 -8.55 -3.39
C VAL A 100 8.96 -7.73 -2.11
N HIS A 101 7.77 -7.19 -1.86
CA HIS A 101 7.42 -6.65 -0.54
C HIS A 101 7.14 -7.81 0.38
N VAL A 102 7.85 -7.87 1.50
CA VAL A 102 7.67 -8.87 2.56
C VAL A 102 7.11 -8.15 3.77
N ILE A 103 5.91 -8.52 4.22
CA ILE A 103 5.19 -7.85 5.31
C ILE A 103 4.89 -8.87 6.40
N LEU A 104 5.36 -8.62 7.61
CA LEU A 104 5.04 -9.40 8.80
C LEU A 104 3.94 -8.69 9.60
N ASP A 105 2.87 -9.41 9.89
CA ASP A 105 1.65 -8.89 10.50
C ASP A 105 1.24 -7.60 9.80
N ASN A 106 0.96 -6.53 10.53
CA ASN A 106 0.66 -5.21 9.97
C ASN A 106 1.83 -4.21 10.07
N GLN A 107 3.07 -4.70 10.09
CA GLN A 107 4.28 -3.86 10.01
C GLN A 107 4.50 -3.34 8.57
N PRO A 108 5.32 -2.30 8.36
CA PRO A 108 5.70 -1.92 6.99
C PRO A 108 6.45 -3.05 6.30
N TYR A 109 6.46 -3.04 4.96
CA TYR A 109 7.16 -4.07 4.19
C TYR A 109 8.69 -3.91 4.30
N GLU A 110 9.42 -4.99 4.08
CA GLU A 110 10.82 -4.96 3.63
C GLU A 110 10.95 -5.44 2.21
N ALA A 111 11.92 -4.87 1.49
CA ALA A 111 12.16 -5.20 0.10
C ALA A 111 13.13 -6.37 -0.02
N TYR A 112 12.65 -7.47 -0.60
CA TYR A 112 13.45 -8.65 -0.89
C TYR A 112 13.86 -8.65 -2.36
N TYR A 113 15.11 -8.25 -2.62
CA TYR A 113 15.66 -8.05 -3.96
C TYR A 113 16.34 -9.27 -4.57
N ASN A 114 16.74 -10.28 -3.78
CA ASN A 114 17.50 -11.41 -4.28
C ASN A 114 16.98 -12.73 -3.71
N LEU A 115 16.08 -13.39 -4.45
CA LEU A 115 15.46 -14.65 -4.01
C LEU A 115 16.44 -15.83 -3.92
N ASP A 116 17.65 -15.71 -4.48
CA ASP A 116 18.70 -16.74 -4.39
C ASP A 116 19.51 -16.62 -3.07
N SER A 117 19.36 -15.51 -2.34
CA SER A 117 20.01 -15.27 -1.04
C SER A 117 19.04 -15.48 0.11
N GLU A 118 19.54 -15.88 1.27
CA GLU A 118 18.68 -16.02 2.46
C GLU A 118 18.08 -14.66 2.88
N PHE A 119 16.80 -14.69 3.21
CA PHE A 119 16.11 -13.58 3.85
C PHE A 119 15.56 -14.06 5.18
N GLU A 120 15.85 -13.34 6.24
CA GLU A 120 15.40 -13.67 7.60
C GLU A 120 14.67 -12.48 8.18
N LEU A 121 13.62 -12.77 8.95
CA LEU A 121 13.03 -11.85 9.90
C LEU A 121 13.57 -12.23 11.28
N ARG A 122 14.14 -11.27 11.99
CA ARG A 122 14.75 -11.42 13.32
C ARG A 122 13.97 -10.59 14.33
N ASN A 123 14.08 -10.96 15.60
CA ASN A 123 13.27 -10.38 16.67
C ASN A 123 11.77 -10.52 16.38
N VAL A 124 11.36 -11.68 15.86
CA VAL A 124 9.94 -12.03 15.78
C VAL A 124 9.49 -12.48 17.17
N ALA A 125 8.51 -11.80 17.73
CA ALA A 125 7.98 -12.10 19.06
C ALA A 125 7.31 -13.49 19.09
N ASP A 126 7.06 -14.03 20.28
CA ASP A 126 6.29 -15.27 20.41
C ASP A 126 4.81 -15.01 20.10
N GLY A 127 4.17 -15.93 19.38
CA GLY A 127 2.76 -15.83 18.99
C GLY A 127 2.46 -16.27 17.56
N GLU A 128 1.18 -16.15 17.18
CA GLU A 128 0.72 -16.36 15.81
C GLU A 128 1.03 -15.11 14.97
N HIS A 129 1.62 -15.32 13.79
CA HIS A 129 2.00 -14.29 12.85
C HIS A 129 1.41 -14.55 11.47
N THR A 130 1.22 -13.46 10.71
CA THR A 130 0.80 -13.50 9.31
C THR A 130 1.89 -12.91 8.43
N LEU A 131 2.44 -13.71 7.51
CA LEU A 131 3.35 -13.22 6.48
C LEU A 131 2.58 -12.97 5.18
N ARG A 132 2.76 -11.78 4.60
CA ARG A 132 2.16 -11.36 3.32
C ARG A 132 3.25 -10.93 2.37
N VAL A 133 3.16 -11.36 1.11
CA VAL A 133 4.14 -11.00 0.08
C VAL A 133 3.48 -10.67 -1.25
N PHE A 134 4.07 -9.73 -1.99
CA PHE A 134 3.71 -9.44 -3.38
C PHE A 134 4.87 -8.81 -4.17
N PRO A 135 5.00 -9.09 -5.48
CA PRO A 135 6.02 -8.52 -6.34
C PRO A 135 5.72 -7.05 -6.64
N SER A 136 6.78 -6.27 -6.76
CA SER A 136 6.76 -4.82 -6.87
C SER A 136 7.79 -4.33 -7.88
N ARG A 137 7.44 -3.23 -8.54
CA ARG A 137 8.28 -2.50 -9.51
C ARG A 137 9.42 -1.75 -8.82
N PRO A 138 10.40 -1.19 -9.56
CA PRO A 138 11.50 -0.41 -8.98
C PRO A 138 11.08 0.77 -8.11
N TRP A 139 9.94 1.41 -8.41
CA TRP A 139 9.34 2.47 -7.59
C TRP A 139 8.28 1.93 -6.60
N HIS A 140 8.33 0.62 -6.33
CA HIS A 140 7.55 -0.11 -5.33
C HIS A 140 6.06 -0.24 -5.56
N GLU A 141 5.59 0.01 -6.78
CA GLU A 141 4.21 -0.28 -7.15
C GLU A 141 4.00 -1.79 -7.34
N SER A 142 3.00 -2.32 -6.66
CA SER A 142 2.61 -3.74 -6.70
C SER A 142 2.08 -4.20 -8.06
N TYR A 143 2.40 -5.44 -8.46
CA TYR A 143 1.84 -6.10 -9.65
C TYR A 143 0.49 -6.73 -9.31
N LYS A 144 -0.62 -6.13 -9.73
CA LYS A 144 -2.00 -6.50 -9.37
C LYS A 144 -2.62 -7.62 -10.25
N ASN A 145 -2.00 -8.80 -10.27
CA ASN A 145 -2.53 -9.98 -10.97
C ASN A 145 -2.85 -11.16 -10.05
N GLU A 146 -3.62 -12.13 -10.55
CA GLU A 146 -3.82 -13.41 -9.88
C GLU A 146 -2.48 -14.12 -9.66
N GLY A 147 -2.27 -14.69 -8.47
CA GLY A 147 -1.02 -15.36 -8.09
C GLY A 147 0.09 -14.44 -7.58
N ALA A 148 0.00 -13.12 -7.77
CA ALA A 148 1.04 -12.19 -7.30
C ALA A 148 1.03 -12.01 -5.77
N PHE A 149 -0.10 -12.20 -5.10
CA PHE A 149 -0.17 -12.12 -3.64
C PHE A 149 -0.19 -13.50 -3.00
N GLN A 150 0.60 -13.65 -1.94
CA GLN A 150 0.60 -14.83 -1.10
C GLN A 150 0.53 -14.41 0.37
N MET A 151 -0.13 -15.25 1.16
CA MET A 151 -0.24 -15.08 2.59
C MET A 151 -0.17 -16.43 3.28
N VAL A 152 0.63 -16.52 4.34
CA VAL A 152 0.68 -17.69 5.22
C VAL A 152 0.61 -17.25 6.67
N LYS A 153 0.06 -18.11 7.51
CA LYS A 153 0.15 -17.99 8.96
C LYS A 153 1.22 -18.94 9.48
N PHE A 154 1.88 -18.57 10.55
CA PHE A 154 2.84 -19.42 11.27
C PHE A 154 2.87 -18.99 12.74
N THR A 155 3.46 -19.82 13.60
CA THR A 155 3.60 -19.53 15.04
C THR A 155 5.06 -19.52 15.44
N VAL A 156 5.48 -18.53 16.23
CA VAL A 156 6.80 -18.50 16.87
C VAL A 156 6.64 -18.87 18.34
N ASN A 157 7.47 -19.81 18.81
CA ASN A 157 7.52 -20.23 20.21
C ASN A 157 8.96 -20.16 20.72
N ASN A 158 9.10 -19.86 22.02
CA ASN A 158 10.39 -19.86 22.72
C ASN A 158 11.43 -18.99 22.00
N GLY A 159 10.97 -17.91 21.37
CA GLY A 159 11.78 -17.08 20.49
C GLY A 159 12.61 -16.07 21.26
N GLY A 160 12.07 -15.58 22.37
CA GLY A 160 12.69 -14.50 23.15
C GLY A 160 12.70 -13.17 22.38
N GLY A 161 11.89 -13.06 21.31
CA GLY A 161 11.71 -11.82 20.57
C GLY A 161 11.06 -10.76 21.46
N ASP A 162 11.65 -9.58 21.48
CA ASP A 162 11.16 -8.46 22.24
C ASP A 162 10.05 -7.76 21.44
N ALA A 163 8.80 -7.99 21.87
CA ALA A 163 7.61 -7.42 21.24
C ALA A 163 7.57 -5.88 21.28
N ALA A 164 8.38 -5.24 22.13
CA ALA A 164 8.52 -3.78 22.18
C ALA A 164 9.51 -3.23 21.13
N LYS A 165 10.24 -4.11 20.43
CA LYS A 165 11.22 -3.73 19.40
C LYS A 165 10.75 -4.15 18.01
N PRO A 166 11.13 -3.42 16.96
CA PRO A 166 10.76 -3.78 15.60
C PRO A 166 11.42 -5.10 15.17
N THR A 167 10.75 -5.83 14.30
CA THR A 167 11.34 -6.95 13.56
C THR A 167 12.40 -6.40 12.59
N THR A 168 13.51 -7.12 12.42
CA THR A 168 14.60 -6.71 11.52
C THR A 168 14.94 -7.79 10.51
N THR A 169 15.65 -7.43 9.45
CA THR A 169 16.24 -8.38 8.51
C THR A 169 17.62 -8.83 9.00
N ALA A 170 18.19 -9.87 8.37
CA ALA A 170 19.54 -10.33 8.67
C ALA A 170 20.61 -9.22 8.59
N ASN A 171 20.43 -8.26 7.68
CA ASN A 171 21.34 -7.14 7.47
C ASN A 171 21.10 -5.97 8.45
N GLY A 172 20.20 -6.13 9.42
CA GLY A 172 19.84 -5.11 10.39
C GLY A 172 18.84 -4.07 9.88
N ASN A 173 18.39 -4.13 8.62
CA ASN A 173 17.30 -3.27 8.16
C ASN A 173 16.06 -3.61 8.95
N THR A 174 15.47 -2.64 9.64
CA THR A 174 14.24 -2.91 10.39
C THR A 174 13.07 -2.91 9.41
N MET A 175 12.06 -3.76 9.63
CA MET A 175 10.76 -3.68 8.91
C MET A 175 10.04 -2.34 9.12
N ALA A 176 10.64 -1.45 9.91
CA ALA A 176 10.07 -0.32 10.60
C ALA A 176 10.85 1.00 10.41
N THR A 177 11.91 1.07 9.61
CA THR A 177 12.69 2.32 9.45
C THR A 177 12.42 2.97 8.10
N PRO A 178 12.10 4.27 8.06
CA PRO A 178 13.08 5.32 7.81
C PRO A 178 13.85 5.66 9.08
N GLU A 179 15.02 6.25 8.94
CA GLU A 179 15.62 7.16 9.92
C GLU A 179 14.78 7.45 11.21
N GLY A 180 15.08 6.74 12.31
CA GLY A 180 14.81 7.20 13.67
C GLY A 180 13.43 6.93 14.31
N LYS A 181 13.43 5.93 15.23
CA LYS A 181 12.60 5.72 16.44
C LYS A 181 11.35 4.83 16.35
N ASP A 182 11.31 3.90 17.33
CA ASP A 182 10.23 3.11 17.92
C ASP A 182 8.91 3.02 17.12
N MET A 183 8.88 2.11 16.16
CA MET A 183 7.61 1.68 15.57
C MET A 183 6.82 0.86 16.57
N LYS A 184 5.53 1.18 16.68
CA LYS A 184 4.60 0.42 17.51
C LYS A 184 4.51 -1.01 16.98
N MET A 185 4.54 -1.97 17.91
CA MET A 185 4.20 -3.38 17.66
C MET A 185 2.94 -3.47 16.79
N SER A 186 2.90 -4.42 15.87
CA SER A 186 1.64 -4.70 15.17
C SER A 186 0.59 -5.09 16.21
N LEU A 187 -0.51 -4.33 16.25
CA LEU A 187 -1.68 -4.67 17.07
C LEU A 187 -2.68 -5.55 16.29
N ALA A 188 -2.29 -6.04 15.11
CA ALA A 188 -3.15 -6.88 14.31
C ALA A 188 -3.27 -8.27 14.95
N GLY A 189 -4.50 -8.76 15.01
CA GLY A 189 -4.83 -10.07 15.54
C GLY A 189 -4.76 -11.15 14.48
N LYS A 190 -5.55 -12.20 14.67
CA LYS A 190 -5.66 -13.30 13.71
C LYS A 190 -6.36 -12.84 12.44
N VAL A 191 -5.77 -13.12 11.28
CA VAL A 191 -6.39 -12.86 9.98
C VAL A 191 -7.28 -14.03 9.57
N ASP A 192 -8.44 -13.72 9.01
CA ASP A 192 -9.28 -14.67 8.28
C ASP A 192 -8.98 -14.53 6.78
N ALA A 193 -8.36 -15.56 6.22
CA ALA A 193 -7.91 -15.57 4.81
C ALA A 193 -9.06 -15.62 3.80
N THR A 194 -10.30 -15.87 4.25
CA THR A 194 -11.49 -15.91 3.40
C THR A 194 -12.24 -14.59 3.38
N LYS A 195 -11.95 -13.69 4.32
CA LYS A 195 -12.57 -12.36 4.41
C LYS A 195 -11.85 -11.33 3.54
N PRO A 196 -12.53 -10.21 3.20
CA PRO A 196 -11.89 -9.06 2.59
C PRO A 196 -10.67 -8.61 3.40
N LEU A 197 -9.56 -8.37 2.72
CA LEU A 197 -8.30 -7.99 3.33
C LEU A 197 -7.60 -6.90 2.52
N LEU A 198 -7.22 -5.83 3.21
CA LEU A 198 -6.35 -4.78 2.73
C LEU A 198 -4.93 -4.98 3.29
N THR A 199 -3.94 -4.86 2.41
CA THR A 199 -2.52 -4.83 2.79
C THR A 199 -1.94 -3.49 2.37
N PHE A 200 -1.68 -2.61 3.33
CA PHE A 200 -1.09 -1.29 3.10
C PHE A 200 0.37 -1.47 2.67
N SER A 201 0.71 -0.99 1.46
CA SER A 201 2.09 -1.00 0.94
C SER A 201 2.79 0.33 1.13
N ARG A 202 2.20 1.41 0.60
CA ARG A 202 2.80 2.75 0.57
C ARG A 202 1.80 3.86 0.84
N PRO A 203 2.25 5.00 1.40
CA PRO A 203 3.63 5.40 1.70
C PRO A 203 4.23 4.80 2.97
N LYS A 204 5.56 4.76 3.02
CA LYS A 204 6.35 4.55 4.23
C LYS A 204 7.64 5.34 4.11
N GLY A 205 8.29 5.60 5.24
CA GLY A 205 9.68 6.03 5.19
C GLY A 205 9.84 7.55 5.16
N GLU A 206 10.83 7.99 4.38
CA GLU A 206 11.06 9.39 4.08
C GLU A 206 11.08 9.58 2.56
N TYR A 207 10.55 10.71 2.11
CA TYR A 207 10.53 11.13 0.71
C TYR A 207 11.32 12.44 0.60
N LYS A 208 12.33 12.46 -0.27
CA LYS A 208 13.24 13.60 -0.51
C LYS A 208 13.11 14.08 -1.96
N ASP A 209 13.41 15.35 -2.20
CA ASP A 209 13.58 15.90 -3.56
C ASP A 209 12.39 15.55 -4.48
N ALA A 210 12.66 15.02 -5.69
CA ALA A 210 11.64 14.63 -6.66
C ALA A 210 10.71 13.49 -6.18
N ASP A 211 11.09 12.72 -5.15
CA ASP A 211 10.20 11.74 -4.53
C ASP A 211 9.13 12.38 -3.64
N ALA A 212 9.40 13.58 -3.10
CA ALA A 212 8.46 14.33 -2.27
C ALA A 212 7.37 15.07 -3.08
N ASP A 213 7.61 15.33 -4.37
CA ASP A 213 6.67 16.08 -5.21
C ASP A 213 5.37 15.32 -5.48
N ALA A 214 5.46 13.99 -5.60
CA ALA A 214 4.33 13.11 -5.82
C ALA A 214 4.56 11.77 -5.11
N ILE A 215 3.74 11.51 -4.09
CA ILE A 215 3.83 10.31 -3.25
C ILE A 215 2.68 9.36 -3.60
N MET A 216 3.04 8.11 -3.87
CA MET A 216 2.12 7.04 -4.20
C MET A 216 1.46 6.48 -2.94
N ILE A 217 0.14 6.33 -3.00
CA ILE A 217 -0.61 5.44 -2.12
C ILE A 217 -0.81 4.14 -2.90
N ASP A 218 -0.27 3.04 -2.36
CA ASP A 218 -0.41 1.71 -2.95
C ASP A 218 -0.81 0.68 -1.88
N PHE A 219 -1.62 -0.28 -2.31
CA PHE A 219 -2.17 -1.31 -1.44
C PHE A 219 -2.56 -2.54 -2.25
N TRP A 220 -2.61 -3.67 -1.56
CA TRP A 220 -3.13 -4.92 -2.09
C TRP A 220 -4.50 -5.25 -1.50
N LEU A 221 -5.38 -5.86 -2.32
CA LEU A 221 -6.66 -6.38 -1.88
C LEU A 221 -6.73 -7.89 -2.11
N ALA A 222 -7.25 -8.63 -1.12
CA ALA A 222 -7.66 -10.01 -1.25
C ALA A 222 -9.13 -10.14 -0.85
N ASN A 223 -9.90 -10.95 -1.59
CA ASN A 223 -11.33 -11.18 -1.36
C ASN A 223 -12.19 -9.90 -1.29
N ALA A 224 -11.74 -8.82 -1.92
CA ALA A 224 -12.43 -7.53 -1.93
C ALA A 224 -12.37 -6.96 -3.35
N LYS A 225 -13.52 -6.49 -3.84
CA LYS A 225 -13.63 -5.86 -5.14
C LYS A 225 -14.20 -4.45 -4.98
N LEU A 226 -13.50 -3.45 -5.52
CA LEU A 226 -13.89 -2.06 -5.32
C LEU A 226 -15.04 -1.64 -6.24
N THR A 227 -15.81 -0.62 -5.84
CA THR A 227 -17.01 -0.16 -6.56
C THR A 227 -16.72 0.24 -8.01
N GLY A 228 -15.61 0.92 -8.27
CA GLY A 228 -15.16 1.31 -9.61
C GLY A 228 -14.71 0.13 -10.49
N ASP A 229 -14.47 -1.03 -9.89
CA ASP A 229 -14.21 -2.29 -10.60
C ASP A 229 -15.47 -3.16 -10.73
N GLY A 230 -16.62 -2.70 -10.20
CA GLY A 230 -17.88 -3.44 -10.19
C GLY A 230 -18.05 -4.35 -8.97
N GLY A 231 -17.47 -3.99 -7.83
CA GLY A 231 -17.74 -4.61 -6.52
C GLY A 231 -18.52 -3.67 -5.59
N GLU A 232 -18.35 -3.85 -4.28
CA GLU A 232 -19.12 -3.14 -3.25
C GLU A 232 -18.27 -2.40 -2.22
N TYR A 233 -16.95 -2.61 -2.23
CA TYR A 233 -16.02 -2.03 -1.27
C TYR A 233 -15.42 -0.72 -1.77
N ARG A 234 -14.92 0.11 -0.86
CA ARG A 234 -14.07 1.26 -1.18
C ARG A 234 -12.88 1.29 -0.22
N VAL A 235 -11.79 1.91 -0.64
CA VAL A 235 -10.69 2.22 0.29
C VAL A 235 -10.81 3.69 0.68
N LYS A 236 -11.12 3.93 1.95
CA LYS A 236 -11.14 5.27 2.54
C LYS A 236 -9.71 5.64 2.93
N TYR A 237 -9.26 6.84 2.58
CA TYR A 237 -7.99 7.37 3.06
C TYR A 237 -8.16 8.76 3.66
N THR A 238 -7.32 9.07 4.65
CA THR A 238 -7.30 10.35 5.34
C THR A 238 -5.87 10.77 5.58
N VAL A 239 -5.54 12.02 5.26
CA VAL A 239 -4.20 12.56 5.43
C VAL A 239 -4.24 13.68 6.47
N ASP A 240 -3.35 13.62 7.46
CA ASP A 240 -3.18 14.62 8.53
C ASP A 240 -4.49 15.01 9.22
N ASN A 241 -5.37 14.02 9.45
CA ASN A 241 -6.72 14.20 10.01
C ASN A 241 -7.63 15.14 9.18
N GLY A 242 -7.32 15.31 7.89
CA GLY A 242 -8.13 16.06 6.94
C GLY A 242 -9.41 15.33 6.53
N GLU A 243 -10.00 15.78 5.42
CA GLU A 243 -11.18 15.17 4.85
C GLU A 243 -10.90 13.74 4.37
N ALA A 244 -11.86 12.84 4.58
CA ALA A 244 -11.78 11.47 4.12
C ALA A 244 -12.13 11.38 2.63
N LYS A 245 -11.25 10.75 1.85
CA LYS A 245 -11.44 10.48 0.43
C LYS A 245 -11.58 8.99 0.18
N PHE A 246 -12.06 8.63 -1.01
CA PHE A 246 -12.27 7.24 -1.39
C PHE A 246 -11.51 6.90 -2.67
N ILE A 247 -10.90 5.71 -2.67
CA ILE A 247 -10.33 5.05 -3.84
C ILE A 247 -11.31 3.94 -4.23
N GLU A 248 -11.79 4.00 -5.45
CA GLU A 248 -12.84 3.12 -5.96
C GLU A 248 -12.35 2.14 -7.02
N LYS A 249 -11.14 2.32 -7.54
CA LYS A 249 -10.48 1.38 -8.44
C LYS A 249 -9.25 0.79 -7.80
N TRP A 250 -9.00 -0.49 -8.01
CA TRP A 250 -7.84 -1.16 -7.45
C TRP A 250 -6.57 -0.87 -8.24
N GLU A 251 -6.10 0.37 -8.12
CA GLU A 251 -4.91 0.91 -8.74
C GLU A 251 -4.22 1.88 -7.77
N PRO A 252 -2.90 2.11 -7.88
CA PRO A 252 -2.25 3.12 -7.05
C PRO A 252 -2.78 4.51 -7.40
N ILE A 253 -2.89 5.37 -6.40
CA ILE A 253 -3.12 6.80 -6.62
C ILE A 253 -1.87 7.60 -6.25
N TRP A 254 -1.67 8.73 -6.92
CA TRP A 254 -0.58 9.64 -6.63
C TRP A 254 -1.15 10.92 -6.04
N LEU A 255 -0.53 11.40 -4.97
CA LEU A 255 -0.89 12.67 -4.34
C LEU A 255 0.27 13.67 -4.43
N THR A 256 -0.06 14.94 -4.66
CA THR A 256 0.87 16.08 -4.62
C THR A 256 0.34 17.18 -3.70
N GLY A 257 1.18 18.18 -3.46
CA GLY A 257 0.92 19.27 -2.52
C GLY A 257 1.47 18.99 -1.12
N TRP A 258 2.32 17.97 -0.96
CA TRP A 258 2.97 17.66 0.30
C TRP A 258 3.83 18.82 0.78
N THR A 259 3.67 19.19 2.05
CA THR A 259 4.53 20.14 2.74
C THR A 259 5.74 19.42 3.32
N ALA A 260 6.81 20.15 3.67
CA ALA A 260 7.89 19.54 4.42
C ALA A 260 7.43 19.21 5.85
N GLY A 261 7.89 18.09 6.40
CA GLY A 261 7.57 17.64 7.75
C GLY A 261 6.95 16.24 7.81
N ARG A 262 6.53 15.86 9.01
CA ARG A 262 5.89 14.57 9.29
C ARG A 262 4.44 14.60 8.83
N HIS A 263 4.05 13.60 8.07
CA HIS A 263 2.68 13.37 7.62
C HIS A 263 2.13 12.05 8.17
N VAL A 264 0.82 11.97 8.34
CA VAL A 264 0.11 10.76 8.77
C VAL A 264 -0.94 10.41 7.72
N LEU A 265 -0.93 9.16 7.24
CA LEU A 265 -1.93 8.61 6.34
C LEU A 265 -2.64 7.42 7.01
N SER A 266 -3.97 7.47 7.03
CA SER A 266 -4.82 6.33 7.34
C SER A 266 -5.35 5.73 6.04
N LEU A 267 -5.33 4.39 5.91
CA LEU A 267 -6.09 3.62 4.93
C LEU A 267 -7.05 2.68 5.64
N GLU A 268 -8.29 2.63 5.16
CA GLU A 268 -9.33 1.77 5.69
C GLU A 268 -10.15 1.14 4.57
N LEU A 269 -10.33 -0.18 4.59
CA LEU A 269 -11.28 -0.86 3.71
C LEU A 269 -12.69 -0.74 4.30
N VAL A 270 -13.62 -0.17 3.54
CA VAL A 270 -15.01 0.04 3.96
C VAL A 270 -16.00 -0.69 3.06
N ASP A 271 -17.12 -1.11 3.65
CA ASP A 271 -18.24 -1.71 2.93
C ASP A 271 -19.12 -0.66 2.21
N LYS A 272 -20.20 -1.15 1.59
CA LYS A 272 -21.19 -0.31 0.88
C LYS A 272 -21.84 0.78 1.75
N ASP A 273 -21.90 0.57 3.06
CA ASP A 273 -22.49 1.51 4.03
C ASP A 273 -21.42 2.47 4.61
N GLY A 274 -20.17 2.34 4.15
CA GLY A 274 -19.04 3.14 4.61
C GLY A 274 -18.48 2.69 5.96
N LYS A 275 -18.83 1.49 6.44
CA LYS A 275 -18.32 0.95 7.70
C LYS A 275 -17.00 0.21 7.48
N PRO A 276 -16.03 0.32 8.41
CA PRO A 276 -14.80 -0.47 8.34
C PRO A 276 -15.12 -1.96 8.30
N VAL A 277 -14.47 -2.69 7.39
CA VAL A 277 -14.58 -4.14 7.30
C VAL A 277 -13.60 -4.77 8.29
N ASP A 278 -14.06 -5.42 9.34
CA ASP A 278 -13.14 -6.08 10.28
C ASP A 278 -12.53 -7.37 9.69
N ASN A 279 -11.22 -7.48 9.84
CA ASN A 279 -10.44 -8.70 9.61
C ASN A 279 -9.16 -8.60 10.43
N GLY A 280 -9.24 -8.89 11.73
CA GLY A 280 -8.08 -8.92 12.63
C GLY A 280 -7.34 -7.59 12.76
N GLY A 281 -8.00 -6.46 12.51
CA GLY A 281 -7.37 -5.12 12.52
C GLY A 281 -6.47 -4.79 11.32
N TYR A 282 -6.41 -5.64 10.28
CA TYR A 282 -5.58 -5.38 9.08
C TYR A 282 -6.19 -4.34 8.14
N ASN A 283 -7.51 -4.26 8.11
CA ASN A 283 -8.27 -3.41 7.20
C ASN A 283 -8.32 -1.94 7.62
N THR A 284 -7.64 -1.56 8.71
CA THR A 284 -7.46 -0.17 9.13
C THR A 284 -6.01 0.01 9.56
N THR A 285 -5.25 0.76 8.77
CA THR A 285 -3.82 0.95 9.00
C THR A 285 -3.47 2.43 8.94
N VAL A 286 -2.77 2.91 9.96
CA VAL A 286 -2.22 4.26 10.02
C VAL A 286 -0.70 4.17 9.88
N ARG A 287 -0.14 4.98 8.99
CA ARG A 287 1.29 5.15 8.79
C ARG A 287 1.66 6.60 8.92
N ASP A 288 2.82 6.87 9.50
CA ASP A 288 3.48 8.15 9.35
C ASP A 288 4.73 8.02 8.47
N PHE A 289 5.09 9.12 7.85
CA PHE A 289 6.27 9.24 7.00
C PHE A 289 6.75 10.68 6.98
N MET A 290 7.99 10.89 6.58
CA MET A 290 8.63 12.20 6.52
C MET A 290 8.70 12.69 5.08
N VAL A 291 8.48 13.99 4.90
CA VAL A 291 8.71 14.70 3.64
C VAL A 291 9.78 15.75 3.86
N THR A 292 10.86 15.67 3.10
CA THR A 292 12.00 16.60 3.16
C THR A 292 12.17 17.26 1.81
N LYS A 293 12.25 18.59 1.80
CA LYS A 293 12.38 19.42 0.58
C LYS A 293 13.61 20.32 0.68
#